data_AF-A0A7V7WRX8-F1
#
_entry.id   AF-A0A7V7WRX8-F1
#
_cell.length_a   1.000
_cell.length_b   1.000
_cell.length_c   1.000
_cell.angle_alpha   90.00
_cell.angle_beta   90.00
_cell.angle_gamma   90.00
#
_symmetry.space_group_name_H-M   'P 1'
#
loop_
_entity.id
_entity.type
_entity.pdbx_description
1 polymer ?
#
loop_
_entity_poly.entity_id
_entity_poly.type
_entity_poly.pdbx_seq_one_letter_code
_entity_poly.pdbx_strand_id
1 'polypeptide(L)'
;VEDQQIDLADLRGLNYHTGAVFAAYTRGEASAIAKGGRYDDIGRAFGRARPATGFTLYLRQLAGLLPAAALPRAILAPDDDDPPLQALVAQLRQQGEAVVLDLGDQGSTDDLPAFDRRIVRGHAGWQVESA
;
A
#
# COMPACT_ATOMS: atom_id res chain seq x y z
N VAL A 1 12.83 20.34 21.48
CA VAL A 1 13.33 19.31 22.42
C VAL A 1 12.20 18.80 23.34
N GLU A 2 11.00 19.39 23.31
CA GLU A 2 9.89 19.01 24.21
C GLU A 2 9.17 17.67 23.90
N ASP A 3 9.46 17.01 22.76
CA ASP A 3 8.82 15.74 22.38
C ASP A 3 9.73 14.50 22.57
N GLN A 4 10.84 14.62 23.31
CA GLN A 4 11.78 13.51 23.53
C GLN A 4 11.73 13.06 25.00
N GLN A 5 11.36 11.81 25.22
CA GLN A 5 11.40 11.15 26.52
C GLN A 5 12.53 10.12 26.55
N ILE A 6 13.26 10.07 27.66
CA ILE A 6 14.31 9.07 27.89
C ILE A 6 13.78 8.09 28.94
N ASP A 7 13.62 6.84 28.53
CA ASP A 7 13.25 5.74 29.42
C ASP A 7 14.39 4.70 29.42
N LEU A 8 15.12 4.64 30.53
CA LEU A 8 16.22 3.67 30.71
C LEU A 8 15.72 2.28 31.15
N ALA A 9 14.42 2.14 31.44
CA ALA A 9 13.79 0.88 31.80
C ALA A 9 13.18 0.14 30.60
N ASP A 10 13.30 0.69 29.38
CA ASP A 10 12.87 0.01 28.16
C ASP A 10 13.84 -1.13 27.78
N LEU A 11 13.52 -2.33 28.25
CA LEU A 11 14.30 -3.55 28.04
C LEU A 11 13.82 -4.39 26.84
N ARG A 12 12.99 -3.82 25.95
CA ARG A 12 12.45 -4.57 24.79
C ARG A 12 13.60 -4.97 23.86
N GLY A 13 13.60 -6.24 23.43
CA GLY A 13 14.61 -6.74 22.49
C GLY A 13 16.02 -6.84 23.08
N LEU A 14 16.16 -7.05 24.39
CA LEU A 14 17.44 -7.12 25.11
C LEU A 14 18.48 -8.07 24.48
N ASN A 15 18.02 -9.18 23.88
CA ASN A 15 18.89 -10.17 23.24
C ASN A 15 19.21 -9.86 21.77
N TYR A 16 18.61 -8.80 21.22
CA TYR A 16 18.77 -8.37 19.82
C TYR A 16 19.51 -7.03 19.72
N HIS A 17 19.16 -6.06 20.56
CA HIS A 17 19.78 -4.74 20.57
C HIS A 17 21.07 -4.72 21.37
N THR A 18 22.09 -4.01 20.86
CA THR A 18 23.43 -3.94 21.45
C THR A 18 23.83 -2.53 21.89
N GLY A 19 22.87 -1.61 22.00
CA GLY A 19 23.13 -0.22 22.37
C GLY A 19 21.85 0.61 22.40
N ALA A 20 21.94 1.87 21.98
CA ALA A 20 20.80 2.77 21.96
C ALA A 20 19.60 2.19 21.18
N VAL A 21 18.42 2.34 21.76
CA VAL A 21 17.11 2.00 21.17
C VAL A 21 16.22 3.22 21.14
N PHE A 22 15.23 3.20 20.24
CA PHE A 22 14.23 4.26 20.14
C PHE A 22 12.88 3.70 19.69
N ALA A 23 11.83 4.42 20.04
CA ALA A 23 10.47 4.15 19.59
C ALA A 23 9.78 5.48 19.27
N ALA A 24 8.99 5.50 18.19
CA ALA A 24 8.18 6.65 17.81
C ALA A 24 6.71 6.36 18.11
N TYR A 25 6.05 7.32 18.74
CA TYR A 25 4.64 7.24 19.12
C TYR A 25 3.87 8.37 18.44
N THR A 26 2.58 8.17 18.26
CA THR A 26 1.67 9.18 17.71
C THR A 26 0.38 9.20 18.51
N ARG A 27 -0.35 10.31 18.45
CA ARG A 27 -1.65 10.44 19.11
C ARG A 27 -2.65 9.45 18.47
N GLY A 28 -3.48 8.84 19.30
CA GLY A 28 -4.49 7.87 18.86
C GLY A 28 -4.01 6.42 18.83
N GLU A 29 -2.71 6.17 19.06
CA GLU A 29 -2.14 4.83 19.16
C GLU A 29 -1.53 4.59 20.54
N ALA A 30 -1.92 3.48 21.18
CA ALA A 30 -1.30 3.05 22.44
C ALA A 30 0.07 2.39 22.21
N SER A 31 0.37 1.99 20.97
CA SER A 31 1.59 1.31 20.60
C SER A 31 2.50 2.19 19.74
N ALA A 32 3.81 1.92 19.75
CA ALA A 32 4.74 2.66 18.92
C ALA A 32 4.53 2.34 17.44
N ILE A 33 4.48 3.36 16.59
CA ILE A 33 4.35 3.25 15.13
C ILE A 33 5.68 2.91 14.45
N ALA A 34 6.80 3.19 15.11
CA ALA A 34 8.13 2.76 14.68
C ALA A 34 8.98 2.35 15.88
N LYS A 35 9.89 1.40 15.67
CA LYS A 35 10.88 0.98 16.67
C LYS A 35 12.21 0.73 15.98
N GLY A 36 13.30 1.06 16.64
CA GLY A 36 14.63 0.86 16.09
C GLY A 36 15.71 0.91 17.15
N GLY A 37 16.94 0.72 16.70
CA GLY A 37 18.09 0.74 17.58
C GLY A 37 19.34 0.19 16.92
N ARG A 38 20.37 0.03 17.73
CA ARG A 38 21.64 -0.61 17.35
C ARG A 38 21.56 -2.13 17.55
N TYR A 39 22.14 -2.91 16.65
CA TYR A 39 22.10 -4.39 16.65
C TYR A 39 23.37 -4.99 16.00
N ASP A 40 24.53 -4.70 16.57
CA ASP A 40 25.84 -4.98 15.96
C ASP A 40 26.14 -6.49 15.79
N ASP A 41 25.46 -7.34 16.57
CA ASP A 41 25.74 -8.78 16.63
C ASP A 41 24.90 -9.66 15.69
N ILE A 42 23.89 -9.11 14.99
CA ILE A 42 23.00 -9.94 14.16
C ILE A 42 23.74 -10.71 13.06
N GLY A 43 24.80 -10.11 12.51
CA GLY A 43 25.65 -10.73 11.50
C GLY A 43 26.49 -11.91 12.01
N ARG A 44 26.62 -12.07 13.33
CA ARG A 44 27.38 -13.18 13.95
C ARG A 44 26.82 -14.54 13.56
N ALA A 45 25.50 -14.67 13.46
CA ALA A 45 24.83 -15.88 12.98
C ALA A 45 25.19 -16.24 11.53
N PHE A 46 25.71 -15.27 10.77
CA PHE A 46 26.12 -15.41 9.37
C PHE A 46 27.65 -15.33 9.19
N GLY A 47 28.42 -15.52 10.27
CA GLY A 47 29.88 -15.60 10.25
C GLY A 47 30.62 -14.27 10.39
N ARG A 48 29.93 -13.14 10.57
CA ARG A 48 30.59 -11.83 10.77
C ARG A 48 29.70 -10.82 11.50
N ALA A 49 30.06 -10.48 12.74
CA ALA A 49 29.49 -9.31 13.42
C ALA A 49 29.99 -8.01 12.77
N ARG A 50 29.12 -6.99 12.67
CA ARG A 50 29.45 -5.65 12.16
C ARG A 50 28.50 -4.62 12.75
N PRO A 51 28.97 -3.38 12.99
CA PRO A 51 28.09 -2.31 13.43
C PRO A 51 26.85 -2.15 12.54
N ALA A 52 25.68 -2.09 13.15
CA ALA A 52 24.41 -2.01 12.45
C ALA A 52 23.35 -1.25 13.26
N THR A 53 22.54 -0.46 12.56
CA THR A 53 21.37 0.23 13.13
C THR A 53 20.31 0.40 12.07
N GLY A 54 19.07 0.57 12.51
CA GLY A 54 17.90 0.67 11.64
C GLY A 54 16.63 0.70 12.46
N PHE A 55 15.51 0.66 11.76
CA PHE A 55 14.17 0.68 12.35
C PHE A 55 13.18 -0.11 11.51
N THR A 56 12.06 -0.42 12.15
CA THR A 56 10.86 -0.96 11.53
C THR A 56 9.73 0.06 11.69
N LEU A 57 8.95 0.25 10.64
CA LEU A 57 7.74 1.07 10.62
C LEU A 57 6.51 0.15 10.45
N TYR A 58 5.51 0.30 11.32
CA TYR A 58 4.30 -0.53 11.28
C TYR A 58 3.27 0.06 10.30
N LEU A 59 3.44 -0.23 9.01
CA LEU A 59 2.64 0.37 7.93
C LEU A 59 1.13 0.15 8.06
N ARG A 60 0.67 -0.99 8.59
CA ARG A 60 -0.76 -1.25 8.78
C ARG A 60 -1.38 -0.29 9.80
N GLN A 61 -0.69 -0.06 10.93
CA GLN A 61 -1.14 0.89 11.94
C GLN A 61 -1.12 2.30 11.35
N LEU A 62 -0.03 2.67 10.67
CA LEU A 62 0.08 3.98 10.04
C LEU A 62 -1.01 4.22 8.99
N ALA A 63 -1.32 3.22 8.15
CA ALA A 63 -2.38 3.31 7.15
C ALA A 63 -3.76 3.53 7.78
N GLY A 64 -4.04 2.92 8.93
CA GLY A 64 -5.30 3.13 9.67
C GLY A 64 -5.44 4.53 10.28
N LEU A 65 -4.35 5.26 10.44
CA LEU A 65 -4.34 6.65 10.93
C LEU A 65 -4.47 7.69 9.81
N LEU A 66 -4.19 7.29 8.56
CA LEU A 66 -4.35 8.16 7.41
C LEU A 66 -5.82 8.22 7.02
N PRO A 67 -6.30 9.36 6.50
CA PRO A 67 -7.61 9.42 5.87
C PRO A 67 -7.75 8.33 4.81
N ALA A 68 -8.94 7.72 4.72
CA ALA A 68 -9.22 6.77 3.66
C ALA A 68 -8.94 7.42 2.29
N ALA A 69 -8.10 6.78 1.49
CA ALA A 69 -7.89 7.22 0.12
C ALA A 69 -9.20 7.00 -0.66
N ALA A 70 -9.64 8.02 -1.40
CA ALA A 70 -10.72 7.83 -2.34
C ALA A 70 -10.30 6.76 -3.36
N LEU A 71 -11.15 5.76 -3.58
CA LEU A 71 -10.91 4.80 -4.66
C LEU A 71 -10.85 5.56 -5.99
N PRO A 72 -9.86 5.29 -6.84
CA PRO A 72 -9.81 5.89 -8.16
C PRO A 72 -11.05 5.48 -8.94
N ARG A 73 -11.56 6.39 -9.77
CA ARG A 73 -12.64 6.06 -10.70
C ARG A 73 -12.11 5.10 -11.76
N ALA A 74 -12.96 4.19 -12.20
CA ALA A 74 -12.59 3.17 -13.17
C ALA A 74 -13.42 3.24 -14.44
N ILE A 75 -12.85 2.70 -15.52
CA ILE A 75 -13.52 2.48 -16.79
C ILE A 75 -14.02 1.03 -16.80
N LEU A 76 -15.32 0.84 -17.02
CA LEU A 76 -15.89 -0.49 -17.21
C LEU A 76 -15.72 -0.94 -18.66
N ALA A 77 -15.16 -2.12 -18.89
CA ALA A 77 -14.98 -2.71 -20.20
C ALA A 77 -15.85 -3.97 -20.32
N PRO A 78 -16.47 -4.25 -21.47
CA PRO A 78 -17.19 -5.50 -21.68
C PRO A 78 -16.22 -6.68 -21.73
N ASP A 79 -16.71 -7.86 -21.36
CA ASP A 79 -16.00 -9.13 -21.56
C ASP A 79 -16.19 -9.62 -23.00
N ASP A 80 -15.26 -9.23 -23.89
CA ASP A 80 -15.24 -9.62 -25.31
C ASP A 80 -13.78 -9.85 -25.76
N ASP A 81 -13.57 -10.87 -26.60
CA ASP A 81 -12.26 -11.28 -27.11
C ASP A 81 -11.79 -10.47 -28.35
N ASP A 82 -12.53 -9.44 -28.78
CA ASP A 82 -12.19 -8.60 -29.93
C ASP A 82 -10.78 -7.97 -29.79
N PRO A 83 -9.79 -8.27 -30.64
CA PRO A 83 -8.42 -7.77 -30.50
C PRO A 83 -8.27 -6.24 -30.38
N PRO A 84 -9.06 -5.40 -31.08
CA PRO A 84 -9.05 -3.95 -30.89
C PRO A 84 -9.56 -3.50 -29.50
N LEU A 85 -10.49 -4.23 -28.88
CA LEU A 85 -10.90 -3.98 -27.49
C LEU A 85 -9.72 -4.23 -26.55
N GLN A 86 -9.06 -5.37 -26.70
CA GLN A 86 -7.92 -5.75 -25.87
C GLN A 86 -6.76 -4.75 -26.02
N ALA A 87 -6.53 -4.23 -27.24
CA ALA A 87 -5.56 -3.16 -27.49
C ALA A 87 -5.94 -1.85 -26.79
N LEU A 88 -7.22 -1.45 -26.84
CA LEU A 88 -7.71 -0.24 -26.16
C LEU A 88 -7.59 -0.38 -24.63
N VAL A 89 -7.97 -1.53 -24.07
CA VAL A 89 -7.83 -1.83 -22.63
C VAL A 89 -6.36 -1.75 -22.21
N ALA A 90 -5.45 -2.35 -22.97
CA ALA A 90 -4.01 -2.29 -22.69
C ALA A 90 -3.48 -0.85 -22.76
N GLN A 91 -3.89 -0.06 -23.76
CA GLN A 91 -3.51 1.34 -23.91
C GLN A 91 -3.96 2.18 -22.70
N LEU A 92 -5.23 2.06 -22.30
CA LEU A 92 -5.78 2.78 -21.14
C LEU A 92 -5.03 2.43 -19.85
N ARG A 93 -4.75 1.14 -19.62
CA ARG A 93 -3.95 0.70 -18.46
C ARG A 93 -2.51 1.25 -18.49
N GLN A 94 -1.88 1.32 -19.66
CA GLN A 94 -0.55 1.94 -19.81
C GLN A 94 -0.56 3.45 -19.52
N GLN A 95 -1.70 4.11 -19.72
CA GLN A 95 -1.91 5.52 -19.37
C GLN A 95 -2.20 5.74 -17.88
N GLY A 96 -2.28 4.66 -17.08
CA GLY A 96 -2.56 4.72 -15.65
C GLY A 96 -4.05 4.65 -15.30
N GLU A 97 -4.93 4.42 -16.28
CA GLU A 97 -6.36 4.27 -16.03
C GLU A 97 -6.67 2.90 -15.42
N ALA A 98 -7.56 2.88 -14.43
CA ALA A 98 -8.12 1.63 -13.90
C ALA A 98 -9.21 1.12 -14.86
N VAL A 99 -9.01 -0.05 -15.46
CA VAL A 99 -9.99 -0.67 -16.37
C VAL A 99 -10.41 -2.04 -15.83
N VAL A 100 -11.70 -2.19 -15.56
CA VAL A 100 -12.33 -3.39 -14.98
C VAL A 100 -13.17 -4.07 -16.06
N LEU A 101 -13.02 -5.39 -16.20
CA LEU A 101 -13.85 -6.18 -17.12
C LEU A 101 -15.17 -6.56 -16.44
N ASP A 102 -16.27 -6.33 -17.14
CA ASP A 102 -17.60 -6.73 -16.73
C ASP A 102 -17.84 -8.20 -17.11
N LEU A 103 -17.61 -9.08 -16.13
CA LEU A 103 -17.85 -10.52 -16.27
C LEU A 103 -19.34 -10.91 -16.08
N GLY A 104 -20.24 -9.93 -15.90
CA GLY A 104 -21.67 -10.15 -15.74
C GLY A 104 -22.11 -10.72 -14.38
N ASP A 105 -21.24 -10.72 -13.37
CA ASP A 105 -21.59 -11.20 -12.03
C ASP A 105 -22.39 -10.14 -11.24
N GLN A 106 -23.45 -10.58 -10.56
CA GLN A 106 -24.31 -9.75 -9.72
C GLN A 106 -23.91 -9.79 -8.23
N GLY A 107 -22.62 -10.03 -7.96
CA GLY A 107 -22.05 -9.94 -6.62
C GLY A 107 -22.15 -8.53 -6.02
N SER A 108 -21.80 -8.40 -4.73
CA SER A 108 -21.75 -7.08 -4.10
C SER A 108 -20.75 -6.19 -4.83
N THR A 109 -21.21 -5.00 -5.21
CA THR A 109 -20.40 -3.94 -5.83
C THR A 109 -19.74 -3.02 -4.79
N ASP A 110 -19.88 -3.32 -3.49
CA ASP A 110 -19.44 -2.45 -2.39
C ASP A 110 -17.92 -2.23 -2.38
N ASP A 111 -17.15 -3.21 -2.88
CA ASP A 111 -15.69 -3.13 -2.99
C ASP A 111 -15.20 -2.69 -4.38
N LEU A 112 -16.11 -2.38 -5.30
CA LEU A 112 -15.74 -1.93 -6.64
C LEU A 112 -15.46 -0.42 -6.66
N PRO A 113 -14.52 0.05 -7.50
CA PRO A 113 -14.37 1.46 -7.78
C PRO A 113 -15.66 2.02 -8.39
N ALA A 114 -15.91 3.31 -8.18
CA ALA A 114 -16.96 4.00 -8.92
C ALA A 114 -16.61 4.02 -10.41
N PHE A 115 -17.52 3.51 -11.26
CA PHE A 115 -17.36 3.56 -12.71
C PHE A 115 -17.91 4.88 -13.24
N ASP A 116 -17.04 5.73 -13.80
CA ASP A 116 -17.44 7.01 -14.39
C ASP A 116 -17.41 7.01 -15.92
N ARG A 117 -16.88 5.94 -16.50
CA ARG A 117 -16.75 5.73 -17.94
C ARG A 117 -16.96 4.26 -18.28
N ARG A 118 -17.38 3.99 -19.51
CA ARG A 118 -17.57 2.65 -20.07
C ARG A 118 -17.01 2.54 -21.48
N ILE A 119 -16.44 1.40 -21.83
CA ILE A 119 -16.07 1.08 -23.20
C ILE A 119 -17.30 0.52 -23.91
N VAL A 120 -17.68 1.11 -25.03
CA VAL A 120 -18.82 0.68 -25.84
C VAL A 120 -18.41 0.50 -27.29
N ARG A 121 -19.18 -0.32 -28.00
CA ARG A 121 -18.99 -0.56 -29.44
C ARG A 121 -19.71 0.52 -30.24
N GLY A 122 -18.97 1.49 -30.77
CA GLY A 122 -19.47 2.53 -31.66
C GLY A 122 -19.40 2.13 -33.14
N HIS A 123 -19.80 3.05 -34.02
CA HIS A 123 -19.76 2.84 -35.47
C HIS A 123 -18.34 2.70 -36.05
N ALA A 124 -17.34 3.29 -35.39
CA ALA A 124 -15.94 3.28 -35.83
C ALA A 124 -15.05 2.31 -35.02
N GLY A 125 -15.64 1.49 -34.14
CA GLY A 125 -14.93 0.58 -33.25
C GLY A 125 -15.20 0.85 -31.77
N TRP A 126 -14.33 0.34 -30.90
CA TRP A 126 -14.42 0.50 -29.45
C TRP A 126 -14.03 1.91 -29.01
N GLN A 127 -14.87 2.54 -28.17
CA GLN A 127 -14.66 3.89 -27.67
C GLN A 127 -15.04 4.01 -26.19
N VAL A 128 -14.40 4.94 -25.48
CA VAL A 128 -14.72 5.26 -24.08
C VAL A 128 -15.79 6.34 -24.05
N GLU A 129 -16.90 6.08 -23.36
CA GLU A 129 -17.99 7.03 -23.13
C GLU A 129 -18.12 7.32 -21.63
N SER A 130 -18.54 8.55 -21.29
CA SER A 130 -18.87 8.90 -19.91
C SER A 130 -20.17 8.19 -19.48
N ALA A 131 -20.20 7.74 -18.23
CA ALA A 131 -21.29 6.93 -17.69
C ALA A 131 -22.61 7.69 -17.56
#